data_AF-A0AAW1NQD3-F1
#
_entry.id   AF-A0AAW1NQD3-F1
#
_cell.length_a   1.000
_cell.length_b   1.000
_cell.length_c   1.000
_cell.angle_alpha   90.00
_cell.angle_beta   90.00
_cell.angle_gamma   90.00
#
_symmetry.space_group_name_H-M   'P 1'
#
loop_
_entity.id
_entity.type
_entity.pdbx_description
1 polymer ?
#
loop_
_entity_poly.entity_id
_entity_poly.type
_entity_poly.pdbx_seq_one_letter_code
_entity_poly.pdbx_strand_id
1 'polypeptide(L)' 'MELQEATKHLTDIRPCGPKTDAIRGATFDLLDGRHFDEFAGLPPISYSILSPDQRREVQHKVASIAG' A
#
# COMPACT_ATOMS: atom_id res chain seq x y z
N MET A 1 7.03 2.44 9.06
CA MET A 1 6.54 1.05 9.07
C MET A 1 6.44 0.57 7.64
N GLU A 2 6.92 -0.64 7.39
CA GLU A 2 6.68 -1.36 6.15
C GLU A 2 5.36 -2.13 6.22
N LEU A 3 4.84 -2.57 5.07
CA LEU A 3 3.49 -3.15 5.01
C LEU A 3 3.33 -4.41 5.87
N GLN A 4 4.36 -5.27 5.88
CA GLN A 4 4.35 -6.49 6.70
C GLN A 4 4.36 -6.17 8.19
N GLU A 5 5.15 -5.17 8.61
CA GLU A 5 5.22 -4.70 9.99
C GLU A 5 3.89 -4.09 10.44
N ALA A 6 3.28 -3.26 9.59
CA ALA A 6 1.97 -2.66 9.84
C ALA A 6 0.86 -3.73 9.95
N THR A 7 0.88 -4.72 9.06
CA THR A 7 -0.08 -5.83 9.09
C THR A 7 0.10 -6.65 10.35
N LYS A 8 1.34 -7.02 10.69
CA LYS A 8 1.64 -7.78 11.90
C LYS A 8 1.17 -7.03 13.15
N HIS A 9 1.49 -5.74 13.26
CA HIS A 9 1.08 -4.91 14.37
C HIS A 9 -0.44 -4.89 14.55
N LEU A 10 -1.20 -4.75 13.45
CA LEU A 10 -2.66 -4.84 13.48
C LEU A 10 -3.15 -6.21 13.95
N THR A 11 -2.60 -7.29 13.40
CA THR A 11 -3.06 -8.65 13.71
C THR A 11 -2.68 -9.13 15.11
N ASP A 12 -1.59 -8.60 15.67
CA ASP A 12 -1.19 -8.85 17.07
C ASP A 12 -2.19 -8.22 18.04
N ILE A 13 -2.77 -7.06 17.68
CA ILE A 13 -3.78 -6.36 18.49
C ILE A 13 -5.17 -6.98 18.26
N ARG A 14 -5.52 -7.25 17.00
CA ARG A 14 -6.81 -7.77 16.58
C ARG A 14 -6.59 -8.93 15.60
N PRO A 15 -6.68 -10.18 16.05
CA PRO A 15 -6.55 -11.34 15.16
C PRO A 15 -7.58 -11.29 14.04
N CYS A 16 -7.12 -11.03 12.82
CA CYS A 16 -7.92 -10.95 11.60
C CYS A 16 -7.06 -11.28 10.38
N GLY A 17 -7.70 -11.47 9.21
CA GLY A 17 -7.03 -11.76 7.94
C GLY A 17 -7.17 -10.62 6.93
N PRO A 18 -6.48 -9.48 7.12
CA PRO A 18 -6.54 -8.38 6.16
C PRO A 18 -5.92 -8.82 4.82
N LYS A 19 -6.52 -8.39 3.71
CA LYS A 19 -6.01 -8.67 2.37
C LYS A 19 -4.84 -7.75 2.04
N THR A 20 -3.62 -8.18 2.35
CA THR A 20 -2.39 -7.39 2.11
C THR A 20 -2.25 -6.96 0.65
N ASP A 21 -2.64 -7.80 -0.30
CA ASP A 21 -2.61 -7.46 -1.73
C ASP A 21 -3.54 -6.30 -2.10
N ALA A 22 -4.67 -6.14 -1.42
CA ALA A 22 -5.54 -4.99 -1.65
C ALA A 22 -4.88 -3.68 -1.20
N ILE A 23 -4.11 -3.72 -0.10
CA ILE A 23 -3.36 -2.56 0.39
C ILE A 23 -2.23 -2.22 -0.58
N ARG A 24 -1.53 -3.24 -1.12
CA ARG A 24 -0.50 -3.06 -2.15
C ARG A 24 -1.07 -2.51 -3.45
N GLY A 25 -2.21 -3.03 -3.90
CA GLY A 25 -2.93 -2.54 -5.08
C GLY A 25 -3.31 -1.07 -4.93
N ALA A 26 -3.93 -0.69 -3.81
CA ALA A 26 -4.24 0.72 -3.53
C ALA A 26 -2.99 1.61 -3.46
N THR A 27 -1.85 1.07 -3.00
CA THR A 27 -0.57 1.79 -2.99
C THR A 27 -0.03 1.99 -4.42
N PHE A 28 -0.18 0.99 -5.29
CA PHE A 28 0.13 1.08 -6.71
C PHE A 28 -0.76 2.12 -7.41
N ASP A 29 -2.07 2.08 -7.16
CA ASP A 29 -3.04 3.04 -7.74
C ASP A 29 -2.66 4.50 -7.43
N LEU A 30 -2.11 4.73 -6.24
CA LEU A 30 -1.67 6.05 -5.82
C LEU A 30 -0.31 6.46 -6.41
N LEU A 31 0.54 5.57 -6.93
CA LEU A 31 1.93 5.89 -7.26
C LEU A 31 2.31 5.66 -8.73
N ASP A 32 1.81 4.60 -9.35
CA ASP A 32 2.42 4.09 -10.60
C ASP A 32 1.82 4.72 -11.86
N GLY A 33 0.60 5.26 -11.78
CA GLY A 33 -0.08 5.92 -12.92
C GLY A 33 -0.42 5.01 -14.12
N ARG A 34 0.08 3.77 -14.11
CA ARG A 34 -0.27 2.66 -14.99
C ARG A 34 -1.70 2.18 -14.74
N HIS A 35 -2.24 1.39 -15.68
CA HIS A 35 -3.61 0.92 -15.57
C HIS A 35 -3.74 -0.14 -14.46
N PHE A 36 -4.91 -0.22 -13.79
CA PHE A 36 -5.10 -1.01 -12.57
C PHE A 36 -4.87 -2.52 -12.77
N ASP A 37 -5.08 -3.04 -13.98
CA ASP A 37 -4.89 -4.44 -14.33
C ASP A 37 -3.42 -4.86 -14.39
N GLU A 38 -2.51 -3.90 -14.57
CA GLU A 38 -1.07 -4.15 -14.60
C GLU A 38 -0.50 -4.55 -13.23
N PHE A 39 -1.21 -4.25 -12.13
CA PHE A 39 -0.79 -4.64 -10.79
C PHE A 39 -0.63 -6.16 -10.66
N ALA A 40 -1.49 -6.94 -11.32
CA ALA A 40 -1.51 -8.40 -11.23
C ALA A 40 -0.22 -9.06 -11.75
N GLY A 41 0.52 -8.39 -12.64
CA GLY A 41 1.78 -8.87 -13.19
C GLY A 41 3.00 -8.58 -12.30
N LEU A 42 2.83 -7.84 -11.21
CA LEU A 42 3.96 -7.38 -10.39
C LEU A 42 4.37 -8.43 -9.34
N PRO A 43 5.67 -8.50 -9.01
CA PRO A 43 6.15 -9.35 -7.93
C PRO A 43 5.42 -9.08 -6.60
N PRO A 44 5.22 -10.09 -5.72
CA PRO A 44 4.58 -9.92 -4.41
C PRO A 44 5.24 -8.90 -3.47
N ILE A 45 6.49 -8.53 -3.72
CA ILE A 45 7.21 -7.52 -2.94
C ILE A 45 6.91 -6.08 -3.39
N SER A 46 6.42 -5.88 -4.61
CA SER A 46 6.14 -4.53 -5.14
C SER A 46 5.16 -3.79 -4.25
N TYR A 47 5.48 -2.53 -3.92
CA TYR A 47 4.68 -1.65 -3.05
C TYR A 47 4.52 -2.11 -1.59
N SER A 48 5.28 -3.13 -1.16
CA SER A 48 5.35 -3.52 0.26
C SER A 48 6.28 -2.63 1.09
N ILE A 49 7.23 -1.97 0.40
CA ILE A 49 8.21 -1.04 0.96
C ILE A 49 8.18 0.23 0.12
N LEU A 50 8.13 1.39 0.79
CA LEU A 50 8.08 2.69 0.13
C LEU A 50 9.30 3.54 0.50
N SER A 51 9.89 4.18 -0.51
CA SER A 51 10.90 5.22 -0.31
C SER A 51 10.30 6.44 0.43
N PRO A 52 11.12 7.30 1.05
CA PRO A 52 10.63 8.52 1.70
C PRO A 52 9.80 9.42 0.78
N ASP A 53 10.16 9.51 -0.50
CA ASP A 53 9.43 10.33 -1.47
C ASP A 53 8.09 9.69 -1.85
N GLN A 54 8.06 8.36 -2.08
CA GLN A 54 6.81 7.64 -2.32
C GLN A 54 5.85 7.76 -1.12
N ARG A 55 6.36 7.69 0.11
CA ARG A 55 5.55 7.90 1.33
C ARG A 55 4.93 9.30 1.35
N ARG A 56 5.73 10.33 1.06
CA ARG A 56 5.26 11.72 1.02
C ARG A 56 4.18 11.92 -0.06
N GLU A 57 4.38 11.31 -1.22
CA GLU A 57 3.43 11.38 -2.32
C GLU A 57 2.08 10.72 -1.98
N VAL A 58 2.11 9.50 -1.42
CA VAL A 58 0.91 8.80 -0.95
C VAL A 58 0.16 9.64 0.08
N GLN A 59 0.87 10.21 1.06
CA GLN A 59 0.27 11.06 2.09
C GLN A 59 -0.42 12.29 1.49
N HIS A 60 0.23 12.97 0.55
CA HIS A 60 -0.33 14.14 -0.12
C HIS A 60 -1.59 13.78 -0.92
N LYS A 61 -1.55 12.69 -1.69
CA LYS A 61 -2.71 12.23 -2.48
C LYS A 61 -3.88 11.84 -1.59
N VAL A 62 -3.64 11.09 -0.52
CA VAL A 62 -4.69 10.72 0.45
C VAL A 62 -5.30 11.96 1.11
N ALA A 63 -4.47 12.91 1.54
CA ALA A 63 -4.96 14.16 2.14
C ALA A 63 -5.83 14.97 1.17
N SER A 64 -5.52 14.95 -0.13
CA SER A 64 -6.30 15.65 -1.16
C SER A 64 -7.68 15.01 -1.43
N ILE A 65 -7.85 13.72 -1.14
CA ILE A 65 -9.12 12.99 -1.31
C ILE A 65 -9.99 13.12 -0.06
N ALA A 66 -9.38 13.30 1.12
CA ALA A 66 -10.06 13.37 2.39
C ALA A 66 -10.58 14.78 2.77
N GLY A 67 -10.29 15.80 1.95
CA GLY A 67 -10.77 17.18 2.09
C GLY A 67 -12.04 17.45 1.31
#